data_AF-A0A8T4DWF1-F1
#
_entry.id   AF-A0A8T4DWF1-F1
#
_cell.length_a   1.000
_cell.length_b   1.000
_cell.length_c   1.000
_cell.angle_alpha   90.00
_cell.angle_beta   90.00
_cell.angle_gamma   90.00
#
_symmetry.space_group_name_H-M   'P 1'
#
loop_
_entity.id
_entity.type
_entity.pdbx_description
1 polymer ?
#
loop_
_entity_poly.entity_id
_entity_poly.type
_entity_poly.pdbx_seq_one_letter_code
_entity_poly.pdbx_strand_id
1 'polypeptide(L)'
;MRRKLDDLAQTGQMLLLMLLLFVMIFIFSDVNIRNTIAFSFNSVFAPLIGFGGANPLVTIVLAGTFVVFLSSFFTHLFTNWKAMGQAQEASKAFNKEITKARKEGNTNRMQKLMKMQPQIMRMTTQSSGGMMKSMFFLFIFIAPIFIWLTYFLGNIVYYSYFTVPWGSGVSLFGKDAFIMSNWFFLYMLFSFLAGQLIRQGLKWISWTNWWQNMRKTIRPAAK
;
A
#
# COMPACT_ATOMS: atom_id res chain seq x y z
N MET A 1 -34.39 1.12 3.37
CA MET A 1 -33.59 -0.13 3.36
C MET A 1 -32.12 0.11 2.94
N ARG A 2 -31.83 0.72 1.78
CA ARG A 2 -30.43 0.98 1.32
C ARG A 2 -29.57 1.84 2.27
N ARG A 3 -30.14 2.86 2.94
CA ARG A 3 -29.40 3.69 3.92
C ARG A 3 -28.82 2.88 5.10
N LYS A 4 -29.61 1.97 5.69
CA LYS A 4 -29.14 1.11 6.80
C LYS A 4 -28.02 0.14 6.36
N LEU A 5 -28.05 -0.34 5.11
CA LEU A 5 -27.00 -1.21 4.56
C LEU A 5 -25.68 -0.45 4.36
N ASP A 6 -25.75 0.81 3.92
CA ASP A 6 -24.57 1.67 3.78
C ASP A 6 -23.93 1.98 5.15
N ASP A 7 -24.75 2.26 6.18
CA ASP A 7 -24.27 2.53 7.55
C ASP A 7 -23.62 1.29 8.19
N LEU A 8 -24.18 0.09 7.95
CA LEU A 8 -23.60 -1.17 8.41
C LEU A 8 -22.26 -1.49 7.72
N ALA A 9 -22.14 -1.18 6.44
CA ALA A 9 -20.89 -1.35 5.70
C ALA A 9 -19.80 -0.39 6.19
N GLN A 10 -20.15 0.87 6.47
CA GLN A 10 -19.23 1.87 7.02
C GLN A 10 -18.83 1.52 8.47
N THR A 11 -19.76 1.06 9.29
CA THR A 11 -19.50 0.58 10.66
C THR A 11 -18.60 -0.65 10.64
N GLY A 12 -18.85 -1.61 9.73
CA GLY A 12 -17.99 -2.78 9.54
C GLY A 12 -16.57 -2.42 9.07
N GLN A 13 -16.42 -1.37 8.25
CA GLN A 13 -15.11 -0.86 7.83
C GLN A 13 -14.33 -0.23 8.99
N MET A 14 -14.99 0.57 9.83
CA MET A 14 -14.36 1.13 11.03
C MET A 14 -13.95 0.04 12.02
N LEU A 15 -14.81 -0.96 12.23
CA LEU A 15 -14.50 -2.11 13.09
C LEU A 15 -13.31 -2.92 12.55
N LEU A 16 -13.23 -3.14 11.23
CA LEU A 16 -12.10 -3.82 10.60
C LEU A 16 -10.78 -3.07 10.85
N LEU A 17 -10.79 -1.75 10.73
CA LEU A 17 -9.62 -0.91 11.01
C LEU A 17 -9.21 -0.99 12.49
N MET A 18 -10.17 -0.88 13.41
CA MET A 18 -9.91 -0.99 14.85
C MET A 18 -9.34 -2.36 15.21
N LEU A 19 -9.90 -3.43 14.63
CA LEU A 19 -9.41 -4.79 14.81
C LEU A 19 -7.98 -4.93 14.27
N LEU A 20 -7.70 -4.39 13.09
CA LEU A 20 -6.35 -4.40 12.52
C LEU A 20 -5.36 -3.72 13.46
N LEU A 21 -5.67 -2.53 13.97
CA LEU A 21 -4.82 -1.80 14.92
C LEU A 21 -4.59 -2.58 16.22
N PHE A 22 -5.64 -3.18 16.78
CA PHE A 22 -5.51 -4.01 17.98
C PHE A 22 -4.59 -5.21 17.74
N VAL A 23 -4.76 -5.91 16.62
CA VAL A 23 -3.89 -7.01 16.23
C VAL A 23 -2.45 -6.54 16.01
N MET A 24 -2.23 -5.35 15.43
CA MET A 24 -0.87 -4.80 15.32
C MET A 24 -0.22 -4.63 16.70
N ILE A 25 -0.90 -3.95 17.62
CA ILE A 25 -0.37 -3.69 18.95
C ILE A 25 -0.07 -5.02 19.65
N PHE A 26 -0.98 -5.99 19.57
CA PHE A 26 -0.80 -7.31 20.18
C PHE A 26 0.42 -8.05 19.61
N ILE A 27 0.54 -8.15 18.28
CA ILE A 27 1.64 -8.85 17.61
C ILE A 27 2.98 -8.19 17.91
N PHE A 28 3.08 -6.86 17.85
CA PHE A 28 4.35 -6.15 18.05
C PHE A 28 4.76 -6.01 19.53
N SER A 29 3.80 -6.04 20.46
CA SER A 29 4.03 -5.94 21.90
C SER A 29 4.52 -7.26 22.50
N ASP A 30 3.99 -8.40 22.05
CA ASP A 30 4.37 -9.71 22.58
C ASP A 30 5.71 -10.20 21.99
N VAL A 31 6.69 -10.44 22.87
CA VAL A 31 8.04 -10.88 22.50
C VAL A 31 8.03 -12.31 21.95
N ASN A 32 7.20 -13.20 22.49
CA ASN A 32 7.13 -14.61 22.07
C ASN A 32 6.53 -14.73 20.68
N ILE A 33 5.45 -14.00 20.39
CA ILE A 33 4.84 -13.95 19.06
C ILE A 33 5.84 -13.43 18.04
N ARG A 34 6.52 -12.31 18.36
CA ARG A 34 7.56 -11.75 17.48
C ARG A 34 8.68 -12.73 17.21
N ASN A 35 9.22 -13.38 18.24
CA ASN A 35 10.31 -14.33 18.08
C ASN A 35 9.88 -15.55 17.26
N THR A 36 8.67 -16.08 17.51
CA THR A 36 8.12 -17.21 16.74
C THR A 36 7.98 -16.87 15.27
N ILE A 37 7.41 -15.71 14.95
CA ILE A 37 7.29 -15.22 13.57
C ILE A 37 8.67 -15.03 12.96
N ALA A 38 9.57 -14.36 13.67
CA ALA A 38 10.92 -14.09 13.21
C ALA A 38 11.69 -15.36 12.88
N PHE A 39 11.72 -16.36 13.78
CA PHE A 39 12.41 -17.63 13.54
C PHE A 39 11.80 -18.41 12.37
N SER A 40 10.48 -18.45 12.29
CA SER A 40 9.76 -19.14 11.21
C SER A 40 10.07 -18.52 9.84
N PHE A 41 10.13 -17.20 9.77
CA PHE A 41 10.49 -16.49 8.54
C PHE A 41 11.99 -16.56 8.27
N ASN A 42 12.82 -16.63 9.32
CA ASN A 42 14.27 -16.70 9.17
C ASN A 42 14.73 -17.96 8.45
N SER A 43 14.11 -19.10 8.70
CA SER A 43 14.44 -20.36 8.00
C SER A 43 14.20 -20.28 6.49
N VAL A 44 13.28 -19.41 6.03
CA VAL A 44 12.95 -19.24 4.61
C VAL A 44 13.70 -18.06 3.99
N PHE A 45 13.64 -16.88 4.61
CA PHE A 45 14.14 -15.65 4.02
C PHE A 45 15.65 -15.45 4.22
N ALA A 46 16.24 -15.94 5.31
CA ALA A 46 17.69 -15.81 5.51
C ALA A 46 18.52 -16.52 4.41
N PRO A 47 18.22 -17.78 4.01
CA PRO A 47 18.96 -18.41 2.91
C PRO A 47 18.63 -17.79 1.54
N LEU A 48 17.41 -17.28 1.34
CA LEU A 48 17.00 -16.74 0.03
C LEU A 48 17.53 -15.33 -0.24
N ILE A 49 17.43 -14.42 0.73
CA ILE A 49 17.72 -12.99 0.56
C ILE A 49 18.60 -12.40 1.66
N GLY A 50 19.03 -13.20 2.64
CA GLY A 50 19.84 -12.74 3.76
C GLY A 50 21.34 -12.64 3.46
N PHE A 51 21.85 -13.31 2.42
CA PHE A 51 23.28 -13.28 2.05
C PHE A 51 24.25 -13.55 3.23
N GLY A 52 23.84 -14.40 4.17
CA GLY A 52 24.62 -14.69 5.39
C GLY A 52 24.86 -13.48 6.29
N GLY A 53 24.14 -12.37 6.10
CA GLY A 53 24.34 -11.12 6.85
C GLY A 53 25.45 -10.21 6.30
N ALA A 54 26.12 -10.59 5.20
CA ALA A 54 27.22 -9.81 4.63
C ALA A 54 26.76 -8.49 3.99
N ASN A 55 25.55 -8.47 3.41
CA ASN A 55 25.03 -7.35 2.64
C ASN A 55 23.63 -6.90 3.13
N PRO A 56 23.52 -6.31 4.34
CA PRO A 56 22.22 -5.93 4.91
C PRO A 56 21.44 -4.95 4.03
N LEU A 57 22.12 -4.06 3.32
CA LEU A 57 21.49 -3.12 2.38
C LEU A 57 20.78 -3.84 1.23
N VAL A 58 21.42 -4.85 0.64
CA VAL A 58 20.84 -5.63 -0.45
C VAL A 58 19.64 -6.42 0.06
N THR A 59 19.73 -7.01 1.25
CA THR A 59 18.59 -7.69 1.90
C THR A 59 17.41 -6.75 2.11
N ILE A 60 17.64 -5.52 2.58
CA ILE A 60 16.59 -4.50 2.75
C ILE A 60 15.93 -4.15 1.42
N VAL A 61 16.72 -3.97 0.35
CA VAL A 61 16.21 -3.65 -1.00
C VAL A 61 15.37 -4.80 -1.56
N LEU A 62 15.83 -6.04 -1.43
CA LEU A 62 15.08 -7.22 -1.90
C LEU A 62 13.80 -7.43 -1.10
N ALA A 63 13.85 -7.30 0.23
CA ALA A 63 12.66 -7.36 1.08
C ALA A 63 11.66 -6.24 0.73
N GLY A 64 12.13 -5.01 0.52
CA GLY A 64 11.31 -3.89 0.07
C GLY A 64 10.65 -4.14 -1.29
N THR A 65 11.42 -4.64 -2.25
CA THR A 65 10.91 -5.00 -3.58
C THR A 65 9.85 -6.10 -3.48
N PHE A 66 10.08 -7.12 -2.67
CA PHE A 66 9.13 -8.21 -2.44
C PHE A 66 7.84 -7.71 -1.77
N VAL A 67 7.95 -6.83 -0.77
CA VAL A 67 6.79 -6.20 -0.11
C VAL A 67 5.99 -5.36 -1.10
N VAL A 68 6.65 -4.54 -1.93
CA VAL A 68 5.97 -3.71 -2.94
C VAL A 68 5.27 -4.59 -3.99
N PHE A 69 5.92 -5.66 -4.42
CA PHE A 69 5.35 -6.62 -5.35
C PHE A 69 4.08 -7.27 -4.78
N LEU A 70 4.19 -7.85 -3.57
CA LEU A 70 3.08 -8.50 -2.89
C LEU A 70 1.94 -7.51 -2.60
N SER A 71 2.30 -6.28 -2.24
CA SER A 71 1.34 -5.21 -1.99
C SER A 71 0.55 -4.84 -3.23
N SER A 72 1.25 -4.69 -4.35
CA SER A 72 0.63 -4.41 -5.64
C SER A 72 -0.27 -5.56 -6.08
N PHE A 73 0.17 -6.81 -5.88
CA PHE A 73 -0.59 -8.00 -6.23
C PHE A 73 -1.93 -8.09 -5.49
N PHE A 74 -1.93 -8.03 -4.15
CA PHE A 74 -3.16 -8.08 -3.37
C PHE A 74 -4.06 -6.88 -3.60
N THR A 75 -3.48 -5.68 -3.71
CA THR A 75 -4.25 -4.48 -4.03
C THR A 75 -4.94 -4.64 -5.38
N HIS A 76 -4.25 -5.19 -6.38
CA HIS A 76 -4.85 -5.43 -7.69
C HIS A 76 -5.98 -6.46 -7.64
N LEU A 77 -5.77 -7.57 -6.90
CA LEU A 77 -6.73 -8.66 -6.75
C LEU A 77 -8.05 -8.21 -6.10
N PHE A 78 -7.99 -7.38 -5.05
CA PHE A 78 -9.16 -6.97 -4.28
C PHE A 78 -9.80 -5.65 -4.72
N THR A 79 -9.08 -4.81 -5.48
CA THR A 79 -9.58 -3.49 -5.88
C THR A 79 -10.33 -3.54 -7.21
N ASN A 80 -11.57 -3.05 -7.21
CA ASN A 80 -12.31 -2.82 -8.46
C ASN A 80 -11.89 -1.50 -9.10
N TRP A 81 -10.87 -1.56 -9.94
CA TRP A 81 -10.30 -0.40 -10.63
C TRP A 81 -11.31 0.35 -11.52
N LYS A 82 -12.29 -0.35 -12.09
CA LYS A 82 -13.34 0.28 -12.91
C LYS A 82 -14.27 1.13 -12.07
N ALA A 83 -14.76 0.59 -10.95
CA ALA A 83 -15.60 1.33 -10.02
C ALA A 83 -14.86 2.54 -9.42
N MET A 84 -13.57 2.36 -9.09
CA MET A 84 -12.72 3.44 -8.59
C MET A 84 -12.51 4.55 -9.61
N GLY A 85 -12.23 4.21 -10.88
CA GLY A 85 -12.09 5.19 -11.95
C GLY A 85 -13.39 5.96 -12.23
N GLN A 86 -14.54 5.27 -12.21
CA GLN A 86 -15.85 5.93 -12.35
C GLN A 86 -16.14 6.89 -11.18
N ALA A 87 -15.84 6.47 -9.94
CA ALA A 87 -16.03 7.32 -8.76
C ALA A 87 -15.11 8.55 -8.79
N GLN A 88 -13.89 8.38 -9.28
CA GLN A 88 -12.92 9.46 -9.43
C GLN A 88 -13.37 10.50 -10.46
N GLU A 89 -13.82 10.07 -11.64
CA GLU A 89 -14.34 10.98 -12.67
C GLU A 89 -15.63 11.66 -12.22
N ALA A 90 -16.55 10.94 -11.58
CA ALA A 90 -17.77 11.52 -11.01
C ALA A 90 -17.44 12.60 -9.96
N SER A 91 -16.47 12.33 -9.08
CA SER A 91 -16.00 13.29 -8.07
C SER A 91 -15.33 14.51 -8.70
N LYS A 92 -14.53 14.32 -9.75
CA LYS A 92 -13.86 15.41 -10.48
C LYS A 92 -14.86 16.30 -11.20
N ALA A 93 -15.84 15.70 -11.89
CA ALA A 93 -16.92 16.43 -12.54
C ALA A 93 -17.77 17.20 -11.51
N PHE A 94 -18.12 16.56 -10.39
CA PHE A 94 -18.85 17.20 -9.30
C PHE A 94 -18.10 18.41 -8.72
N ASN A 95 -16.81 18.26 -8.42
CA ASN A 95 -15.98 19.36 -7.90
C ASN A 95 -15.87 20.51 -8.91
N LYS A 96 -15.74 20.22 -10.21
CA LYS A 96 -15.74 21.25 -11.25
C LYS A 96 -17.05 22.03 -11.28
N GLU A 97 -18.17 21.32 -11.22
CA GLU A 97 -19.52 21.90 -11.24
C GLU A 97 -19.83 22.70 -9.98
N ILE A 98 -19.41 22.22 -8.80
CA ILE A 98 -19.61 22.94 -7.54
C ILE A 98 -18.80 24.23 -7.50
N THR A 99 -17.56 24.22 -7.99
CA THR A 99 -16.72 25.41 -8.09
C THR A 99 -17.30 26.40 -9.10
N LYS A 100 -17.79 25.91 -10.24
CA LYS A 100 -18.43 26.75 -11.26
C LYS A 100 -19.71 27.42 -10.73
N ALA A 101 -20.61 26.65 -10.12
CA ALA A 101 -21.84 27.16 -9.53
C ALA A 101 -21.58 28.16 -8.39
N ARG A 102 -20.52 27.96 -7.60
CA ARG A 102 -20.08 28.92 -6.57
C ARG A 102 -19.58 30.23 -7.18
N LYS A 103 -18.76 30.15 -8.24
CA LYS A 103 -18.26 31.34 -8.97
C LYS A 103 -19.39 32.13 -9.65
N GLU A 104 -20.39 31.42 -10.17
CA GLU A 104 -21.57 32.01 -10.84
C GLU A 104 -22.63 32.56 -9.87
N GLY A 105 -22.48 32.35 -8.55
CA GLY A 105 -23.50 32.75 -7.57
C GLY A 105 -24.84 32.03 -7.73
N ASN A 106 -24.88 30.91 -8.45
CA ASN A 106 -26.13 30.23 -8.81
C ASN A 106 -26.62 29.34 -7.66
N THR A 107 -27.44 29.93 -6.79
CA THR A 107 -28.01 29.27 -5.60
C THR A 107 -28.85 28.04 -5.93
N ASN A 108 -29.64 28.08 -7.02
CA ASN A 108 -30.46 26.96 -7.47
C ASN A 108 -29.61 25.77 -7.92
N ARG A 109 -28.56 26.02 -8.72
CA ARG A 109 -27.61 24.98 -9.15
C ARG A 109 -26.83 24.44 -7.96
N MET A 110 -26.49 25.30 -6.99
CA MET A 110 -25.82 24.87 -5.77
C MET A 110 -26.68 23.93 -4.92
N GLN A 111 -27.95 24.26 -4.70
CA GLN A 111 -28.86 23.38 -3.97
C GLN A 111 -29.03 22.01 -4.65
N LYS A 112 -29.11 21.97 -6.00
CA LYS A 112 -29.15 20.71 -6.76
C LYS A 112 -27.87 19.88 -6.58
N LEU A 113 -26.71 20.51 -6.65
CA LEU A 113 -25.42 19.84 -6.45
C LEU A 113 -25.27 19.31 -5.00
N MET A 114 -25.68 20.09 -3.99
CA MET A 114 -25.66 19.63 -2.60
C MET A 114 -26.55 18.40 -2.36
N LYS A 115 -27.68 18.28 -3.06
CA LYS A 115 -28.51 17.06 -3.02
C LYS A 115 -27.81 15.83 -3.62
N MET A 116 -26.89 16.02 -4.56
CA MET A 116 -26.10 14.95 -5.19
C MET A 116 -24.82 14.60 -4.42
N GLN A 117 -24.32 15.50 -3.57
CA GLN A 117 -23.11 15.28 -2.77
C GLN A 117 -23.10 13.93 -2.02
N PRO A 118 -24.18 13.50 -1.33
CA PRO A 118 -24.18 12.20 -0.65
C PRO A 118 -24.05 11.02 -1.61
N GLN A 119 -24.56 11.14 -2.85
CA GLN A 119 -24.47 10.08 -3.84
C GLN A 119 -23.03 9.93 -4.36
N ILE A 120 -22.35 11.05 -4.63
CA ILE A 120 -20.93 11.06 -5.03
C ILE A 120 -20.05 10.51 -3.91
N MET A 121 -20.32 10.90 -2.66
CA MET A 121 -19.59 10.38 -1.50
C MET A 121 -19.79 8.87 -1.34
N ARG A 122 -21.02 8.37 -1.48
CA ARG A 122 -21.30 6.92 -1.46
C ARG A 122 -20.60 6.17 -2.56
N MET A 123 -20.62 6.68 -3.79
CA MET A 123 -19.91 6.06 -4.92
C MET A 123 -18.41 5.94 -4.61
N THR A 124 -17.83 6.98 -4.02
CA THR A 124 -16.44 6.98 -3.57
C THR A 124 -16.21 5.92 -2.47
N THR A 125 -17.00 5.92 -1.40
CA THR A 125 -16.87 4.97 -0.29
C THR A 125 -17.03 3.51 -0.74
N GLN A 126 -18.02 3.22 -1.59
CA GLN A 126 -18.25 1.88 -2.12
C GLN A 126 -17.09 1.42 -3.00
N SER A 127 -16.52 2.32 -3.82
CA SER A 127 -15.35 2.00 -4.64
C SER A 127 -14.08 1.73 -3.81
N SER A 128 -13.97 2.32 -2.63
CA SER A 128 -12.84 2.10 -1.70
C SER A 128 -12.94 0.80 -0.89
N GLY A 129 -14.12 0.14 -0.84
CA GLY A 129 -14.32 -1.06 -0.03
C GLY A 129 -13.39 -2.23 -0.38
N GLY A 130 -12.99 -2.35 -1.65
CA GLY A 130 -12.02 -3.36 -2.11
C GLY A 130 -10.60 -3.12 -1.57
N MET A 131 -10.17 -1.85 -1.54
CA MET A 131 -8.86 -1.48 -0.98
C MET A 131 -8.79 -1.76 0.53
N MET A 132 -9.88 -1.54 1.26
CA MET A 132 -9.90 -1.80 2.71
C MET A 132 -9.74 -3.30 3.03
N LYS A 133 -10.38 -4.17 2.23
CA LYS A 133 -10.17 -5.62 2.35
C LYS A 133 -8.72 -5.99 2.04
N SER A 134 -8.11 -5.35 1.03
CA SER A 134 -6.70 -5.60 0.72
C SER A 134 -5.80 -5.26 1.90
N MET A 135 -6.04 -4.17 2.63
CA MET A 135 -5.22 -3.76 3.79
C MET A 135 -5.06 -4.84 4.85
N PHE A 136 -6.10 -5.61 5.15
CA PHE A 136 -6.00 -6.71 6.12
C PHE A 136 -5.05 -7.82 5.65
N PHE A 137 -5.17 -8.24 4.39
CA PHE A 137 -4.25 -9.21 3.82
C PHE A 137 -2.83 -8.64 3.73
N LEU A 138 -2.69 -7.39 3.26
CA LEU A 138 -1.41 -6.69 3.25
C LEU A 138 -0.75 -6.75 4.62
N PHE A 139 -1.48 -6.46 5.69
CA PHE A 139 -0.95 -6.52 7.05
C PHE A 139 -0.44 -7.93 7.41
N ILE A 140 -1.25 -8.98 7.18
CA ILE A 140 -0.89 -10.37 7.49
C ILE A 140 0.41 -10.79 6.80
N PHE A 141 0.64 -10.31 5.57
CA PHE A 141 1.84 -10.67 4.83
C PHE A 141 3.03 -9.76 5.11
N ILE A 142 2.80 -8.46 5.28
CA ILE A 142 3.86 -7.46 5.40
C ILE A 142 4.41 -7.41 6.83
N ALA A 143 3.56 -7.52 7.86
CA ALA A 143 4.02 -7.42 9.25
C ALA A 143 5.02 -8.52 9.63
N PRO A 144 4.82 -9.80 9.29
CA PRO A 144 5.82 -10.84 9.52
C PRO A 144 7.16 -10.59 8.82
N ILE A 145 7.15 -10.04 7.61
CA ILE A 145 8.37 -9.69 6.88
C ILE A 145 9.15 -8.62 7.66
N PHE A 146 8.49 -7.60 8.20
CA PHE A 146 9.15 -6.58 9.02
C PHE A 146 9.64 -7.11 10.37
N ILE A 147 8.86 -7.96 11.03
CA ILE A 147 9.28 -8.63 12.26
C ILE A 147 10.55 -9.44 12.00
N TRP A 148 10.56 -10.23 10.93
CA TRP A 148 11.75 -10.95 10.51
C TRP A 148 12.91 -10.02 10.18
N LEU A 149 12.68 -8.95 9.42
CA LEU A 149 13.73 -8.01 9.01
C LEU A 149 14.38 -7.35 10.25
N THR A 150 13.59 -6.93 11.23
CA THR A 150 14.13 -6.38 12.49
C THR A 150 14.95 -7.39 13.26
N TYR A 151 14.49 -8.64 13.35
CA TYR A 151 15.24 -9.73 13.96
C TYR A 151 16.55 -10.00 13.21
N PHE A 152 16.47 -10.20 11.89
CA PHE A 152 17.61 -10.51 11.04
C PHE A 152 18.68 -9.42 11.13
N LEU A 153 18.30 -8.16 10.93
CA LEU A 153 19.20 -7.02 11.00
C LEU A 153 19.80 -6.84 12.40
N GLY A 154 19.03 -7.12 13.46
CA GLY A 154 19.50 -7.02 14.85
C GLY A 154 20.56 -8.06 15.22
N ASN A 155 20.61 -9.18 14.50
CA ASN A 155 21.60 -10.24 14.71
C ASN A 155 22.89 -10.02 13.88
N ILE A 156 22.95 -9.00 13.03
CA ILE A 156 24.15 -8.70 12.24
C ILE A 156 25.13 -7.88 13.09
N VAL A 157 26.10 -8.55 13.71
CA VAL A 157 27.05 -7.93 14.64
C VAL A 157 28.07 -7.02 13.93
N TYR A 158 28.41 -7.33 12.67
CA TYR A 158 29.56 -6.71 11.97
C TYR A 158 29.21 -5.52 11.05
N TYR A 159 27.95 -5.37 10.64
CA TYR A 159 27.52 -4.38 9.62
C TYR A 159 26.47 -3.41 10.15
N SER A 160 26.68 -2.94 11.38
CA SER A 160 25.79 -1.99 12.06
C SER A 160 25.93 -0.56 11.56
N TYR A 161 26.94 -0.25 10.75
CA TYR A 161 27.21 1.10 10.25
C TYR A 161 27.42 1.11 8.74
N PHE A 162 26.88 2.13 8.07
CA PHE A 162 26.97 2.29 6.62
C PHE A 162 27.17 3.75 6.22
N THR A 163 27.64 3.97 5.00
CA THR A 163 27.85 5.30 4.43
C THR A 163 26.74 5.63 3.45
N VAL A 164 26.18 6.82 3.60
CA VAL A 164 25.16 7.40 2.73
C VAL A 164 25.66 8.74 2.16
N PRO A 165 25.07 9.22 1.04
CA PRO A 165 25.46 10.50 0.45
C PRO A 165 25.42 11.70 1.41
N TRP A 166 24.62 11.62 2.46
CA TRP A 166 24.43 12.69 3.47
C TRP A 166 25.14 12.41 4.81
N GLY A 167 25.94 11.34 4.93
CA GLY A 167 26.62 11.01 6.18
C GLY A 167 27.43 9.72 6.13
N SER A 168 28.59 9.71 6.77
CA SER A 168 29.44 8.53 6.95
C SER A 168 29.21 7.89 8.32
N GLY A 169 29.26 6.56 8.42
CA GLY A 169 29.16 5.85 9.70
C GLY A 169 27.78 5.97 10.36
N VAL A 170 26.72 5.96 9.55
CA VAL A 170 25.34 6.01 10.02
C VAL A 170 24.95 4.65 10.59
N SER A 171 24.44 4.61 11.82
CA SER A 171 24.02 3.35 12.45
C SER A 171 22.75 2.81 11.81
N LEU A 172 22.66 1.49 11.60
CA LEU A 172 21.50 0.83 11.01
C LEU A 172 20.23 0.99 11.85
N PHE A 173 20.38 0.94 13.18
CA PHE A 173 19.29 1.13 14.13
C PHE A 173 19.20 2.55 14.70
N GLY A 174 20.22 3.38 14.45
CA GLY A 174 20.24 4.79 14.83
C GLY A 174 19.06 5.60 14.28
N LYS A 175 18.84 6.76 14.89
CA LYS A 175 17.83 7.76 14.48
C LYS A 175 18.49 9.10 14.15
N ASP A 176 19.72 9.03 13.67
CA ASP A 176 20.65 10.16 13.65
C ASP A 176 20.20 11.30 12.71
N ALA A 177 19.37 10.98 11.71
CA ALA A 177 18.88 11.96 10.73
C ALA A 177 17.34 12.12 10.68
N PHE A 178 16.55 11.21 11.28
CA PHE A 178 15.09 11.15 11.09
C PHE A 178 14.34 10.67 12.35
N ILE A 179 13.01 10.90 12.39
CA ILE A 179 12.10 10.47 13.48
C ILE A 179 12.06 8.92 13.62
N MET A 180 12.49 8.20 12.58
CA MET A 180 12.45 6.74 12.48
C MET A 180 13.86 6.15 12.37
N SER A 181 13.97 4.83 12.55
CA SER A 181 15.24 4.12 12.43
C SER A 181 15.78 4.16 10.99
N ASN A 182 17.10 4.25 10.85
CA ASN A 182 17.76 4.44 9.57
C ASN A 182 17.50 3.30 8.56
N TRP A 183 17.46 2.03 9.01
CA TRP A 183 17.10 0.89 8.14
C TRP A 183 15.68 1.02 7.56
N PHE A 184 14.74 1.52 8.37
CA PHE A 184 13.35 1.68 7.95
C PHE A 184 13.22 2.81 6.94
N PHE A 185 13.98 3.89 7.13
CA PHE A 185 14.07 4.96 6.15
C PHE A 185 14.62 4.45 4.80
N LEU A 186 15.72 3.70 4.82
CA LEU A 186 16.30 3.10 3.61
C LEU A 186 15.29 2.17 2.92
N TYR A 187 14.63 1.30 3.68
CA TYR A 187 13.55 0.46 3.18
C TYR A 187 12.50 1.28 2.42
N MET A 188 12.02 2.39 3.00
CA MET A 188 10.98 3.20 2.37
C MET A 188 11.49 3.89 1.10
N LEU A 189 12.71 4.42 1.13
CA LEU A 189 13.33 5.06 -0.03
C LEU A 189 13.43 4.08 -1.20
N PHE A 190 14.02 2.90 -0.96
CA PHE A 190 14.18 1.89 -2.02
C PHE A 190 12.85 1.27 -2.45
N SER A 191 11.91 1.06 -1.53
CA SER A 191 10.56 0.57 -1.87
C SER A 191 9.81 1.57 -2.75
N PHE A 192 9.94 2.87 -2.47
CA PHE A 192 9.35 3.92 -3.30
C PHE A 192 9.95 3.91 -4.72
N LEU A 193 11.28 3.85 -4.82
CA LEU A 193 12.01 3.78 -6.09
C LEU A 193 11.64 2.53 -6.89
N ALA A 194 11.63 1.36 -6.24
CA ALA A 194 11.21 0.09 -6.85
C ALA A 194 9.77 0.19 -7.37
N GLY A 195 8.86 0.80 -6.60
CA GLY A 195 7.49 1.05 -7.03
C GLY A 195 7.40 1.94 -8.27
N GLN A 196 8.25 2.98 -8.38
CA GLN A 196 8.31 3.81 -9.59
C GLN A 196 8.79 3.01 -10.79
N LEU A 197 9.85 2.21 -10.63
CA LEU A 197 10.39 1.36 -11.69
C LEU A 197 9.35 0.35 -12.20
N ILE A 198 8.62 -0.32 -11.28
CA ILE A 198 7.54 -1.25 -11.64
C ILE A 198 6.45 -0.51 -12.45
N ARG A 199 6.03 0.68 -11.99
CA ARG A 199 5.02 1.48 -12.71
C ARG A 199 5.47 1.88 -14.11
N GLN A 200 6.71 2.33 -14.26
CA GLN A 200 7.27 2.71 -15.56
C GLN A 200 7.42 1.50 -16.48
N GLY A 201 7.90 0.36 -15.95
CA GLY A 201 8.00 -0.89 -16.67
C GLY A 201 6.65 -1.39 -17.19
N LEU A 202 5.61 -1.36 -16.35
CA LEU A 202 4.25 -1.72 -16.77
C LEU A 202 3.70 -0.80 -17.86
N LYS A 203 3.97 0.52 -17.78
CA LYS A 203 3.59 1.46 -18.84
C LYS A 203 4.29 1.11 -20.16
N TRP A 204 5.58 0.82 -20.11
CA TRP A 204 6.34 0.45 -21.30
C TRP A 204 5.81 -0.83 -21.95
N ILE A 205 5.56 -1.88 -21.15
CA ILE A 205 4.94 -3.12 -21.61
C ILE A 205 3.55 -2.86 -22.22
N SER A 206 2.78 -1.93 -21.64
CA SER A 206 1.44 -1.58 -22.16
C SER A 206 1.47 -0.94 -23.55
N TRP A 207 2.59 -0.33 -23.94
CA TRP A 207 2.79 0.26 -25.26
C TRP A 207 3.29 -0.75 -26.28
N THR A 208 3.81 -1.90 -25.84
CA THR A 208 4.30 -2.95 -26.73
C THR A 208 3.16 -3.61 -27.52
N ASN A 209 3.42 -3.93 -28.79
CA ASN A 209 2.48 -4.57 -29.70
C ASN A 209 1.91 -5.89 -29.16
N TRP A 210 2.71 -6.65 -28.40
CA TRP A 210 2.28 -7.88 -27.74
C TRP A 210 1.08 -7.67 -26.81
N TRP A 211 1.12 -6.63 -25.95
CA TRP A 211 0.03 -6.31 -25.03
C TRP A 211 -1.21 -5.79 -25.77
N GLN A 212 -1.01 -4.98 -26.81
CA GLN A 212 -2.12 -4.51 -27.66
C GLN A 212 -2.81 -5.66 -28.40
N ASN A 213 -2.06 -6.66 -28.85
CA ASN A 213 -2.59 -7.85 -29.50
C ASN A 213 -3.35 -8.74 -28.49
N MET A 214 -2.77 -9.00 -27.32
CA MET A 214 -3.45 -9.74 -26.23
C MET A 214 -4.76 -9.07 -25.81
N ARG A 215 -4.79 -7.74 -25.71
CA ARG A 215 -6.01 -6.99 -25.36
C ARG A 215 -7.10 -7.08 -26.42
N LYS A 216 -6.74 -7.20 -27.70
CA LYS A 216 -7.70 -7.43 -28.80
C LYS A 216 -8.31 -8.83 -28.71
N THR A 217 -7.53 -9.83 -28.29
CA THR A 217 -8.00 -11.22 -28.11
C THR A 217 -8.90 -11.38 -26.88
N ILE A 218 -8.66 -10.62 -25.80
CA ILE A 218 -9.40 -10.71 -24.52
C ILE A 218 -10.72 -9.93 -24.55
N ARG A 219 -10.88 -8.92 -25.42
CA ARG A 219 -12.20 -8.30 -25.62
C ARG A 219 -13.07 -9.30 -26.39
N PRO A 220 -14.15 -9.87 -25.80
CA PRO A 220 -15.16 -10.48 -26.64
C PRO A 220 -15.64 -9.39 -27.60
N ALA A 221 -15.68 -9.72 -28.89
CA ALA A 221 -16.25 -8.86 -29.91
C ALA A 221 -17.57 -8.31 -29.34
N ALA A 222 -17.66 -6.99 -29.22
CA ALA A 222 -18.91 -6.35 -28.86
C ALA A 222 -19.93 -6.76 -29.92
N LYS A 223 -20.85 -7.65 -29.56
CA LYS A 223 -22.15 -7.76 -30.20
C LYS A 223 -23.03 -6.65 -29.65
#